data_AF-A0AAD9XR20-F1
#
_entry.id   AF-A0AAD9XR20-F1
#
_cell.length_a   1.000
_cell.length_b   1.000
_cell.length_c   1.000
_cell.angle_alpha   90.00
_cell.angle_beta   90.00
_cell.angle_gamma   90.00
#
_symmetry.space_group_name_H-M   'P 1'
#
loop_
_entity.id
_entity.type
_entity.pdbx_description
1 polymer ?
#
loop_
_entity_poly.entity_id
_entity_poly.type
_entity_poly.pdbx_seq_one_letter_code
_entity_poly.pdbx_strand_id
1 'polypeptide(L)'
;MYFVRIHDTNSEDDKKHLNALSIAALIMVAYLMILIISDNIFTMASWVRIVTFLFLLLLLIATPLGIAFKAQMDDTKRLSLTFSSERSNSSLVYDPKPPILAAYHELPPGDTCKENDHDSTSDGDLQKDMTLQQAICTINFWLLFIAMICGLGTGMAAIDNISQVGGSLGYTTIEINSLVALLCIWNFLGRFISGYVSDIFMRSRGLARPLFIAITQAALSVGNIVIASGFPKNLYVGTILVGACYGSQWPLLTTIISEIFGVTHLGSYILSVRVFGYIYDKAATSSVCHLF
;
A
#
# COMPACT_ATOMS: atom_id res chain seq x y z
N MET A 1 22.44 -18.48 4.45
CA MET A 1 21.82 -18.18 3.14
C MET A 1 21.68 -16.67 3.03
N TYR A 2 22.69 -16.01 2.48
CA TYR A 2 22.84 -14.54 2.39
C TYR A 2 22.52 -14.12 0.96
N PHE A 3 21.27 -13.81 0.64
CA PHE A 3 20.93 -13.07 -0.59
C PHE A 3 19.59 -12.34 -0.42
N VAL A 4 19.63 -11.23 0.30
CA VAL A 4 18.81 -10.07 -0.05
C VAL A 4 19.82 -8.98 -0.37
N ARG A 5 20.15 -8.83 -1.65
CA ARG A 5 20.99 -7.72 -2.11
C ARG A 5 20.08 -6.50 -2.18
N ILE A 6 20.12 -5.69 -1.12
CA ILE A 6 19.49 -4.37 -1.09
C ILE A 6 20.18 -3.57 -2.20
N HIS A 7 19.43 -3.28 -3.27
CA HIS A 7 19.89 -2.34 -4.29
C HIS A 7 19.53 -0.96 -3.78
N ASP A 8 20.49 -0.04 -3.74
CA ASP A 8 20.19 1.37 -3.55
C ASP A 8 19.38 1.83 -4.77
N THR A 9 18.06 1.89 -4.61
CA THR A 9 17.19 2.35 -5.69
C THR A 9 17.27 3.86 -5.79
N ASN A 10 17.31 4.38 -7.01
CA ASN A 10 17.32 5.81 -7.25
C ASN A 10 15.93 6.37 -6.89
N SER A 11 15.78 6.87 -5.65
CA SER A 11 14.47 7.21 -5.05
C SER A 11 13.61 8.19 -5.85
N GLU A 12 14.21 8.93 -6.78
CA GLU A 12 13.53 9.91 -7.62
C GLU A 12 12.73 9.27 -8.77
N ASP A 13 13.27 8.20 -9.38
CA ASP A 13 12.58 7.49 -10.47
C ASP A 13 11.41 6.66 -9.92
N ASP A 14 11.59 5.99 -8.77
CA ASP A 14 10.54 5.19 -8.13
C ASP A 14 9.31 6.03 -7.79
N LYS A 15 9.51 7.23 -7.23
CA LYS A 15 8.42 8.19 -6.93
C LYS A 15 7.66 8.61 -8.17
N LYS A 16 8.35 8.79 -9.29
CA LYS A 16 7.73 9.18 -10.57
C LYS A 16 6.81 8.08 -11.11
N HIS A 17 7.25 6.82 -11.06
CA HIS A 17 6.44 5.67 -11.49
C HIS A 17 5.23 5.46 -10.56
N LEU A 18 5.42 5.59 -9.24
CA LEU A 18 4.33 5.50 -8.26
C LEU A 18 3.31 6.61 -8.44
N ASN A 19 3.74 7.85 -8.68
CA ASN A 19 2.81 8.96 -8.93
C ASN A 19 2.05 8.77 -10.25
N ALA A 20 2.71 8.25 -11.30
CA ALA A 20 2.04 7.93 -12.56
C ALA A 20 0.96 6.85 -12.38
N LEU A 21 1.25 5.79 -11.61
CA LEU A 21 0.26 4.76 -11.24
C LEU A 21 -0.91 5.37 -10.46
N SER A 22 -0.62 6.25 -9.50
CA SER A 22 -1.64 6.95 -8.70
C SER A 22 -2.56 7.80 -9.57
N ILE A 23 -2.00 8.62 -10.47
CA ILE A 23 -2.77 9.47 -11.39
C ILE A 23 -3.65 8.61 -12.30
N ALA A 24 -3.11 7.55 -12.88
CA ALA A 24 -3.88 6.66 -13.73
C ALA A 24 -5.04 6.00 -12.96
N ALA A 25 -4.81 5.57 -11.73
CA ALA A 25 -5.85 4.99 -10.88
C ALA A 25 -6.97 6.02 -10.54
N LEU A 26 -6.62 7.29 -10.31
CA LEU A 26 -7.61 8.37 -10.12
C LEU A 26 -8.42 8.65 -11.40
N ILE A 27 -7.78 8.65 -12.57
CA ILE A 27 -8.48 8.79 -13.86
C ILE A 27 -9.47 7.65 -14.06
N MET A 28 -9.09 6.42 -13.72
CA MET A 28 -9.97 5.25 -13.80
C MET A 28 -11.21 5.41 -12.92
N VAL A 29 -11.05 5.90 -11.69
CA VAL A 29 -12.19 6.12 -10.79
C VAL A 29 -13.06 7.28 -11.20
N ALA A 30 -12.49 8.38 -11.72
CA ALA A 30 -13.27 9.46 -12.30
C ALA A 30 -14.10 8.96 -13.49
N TYR A 31 -13.52 8.13 -14.35
CA TYR A 31 -14.24 7.53 -15.47
C TYR A 31 -15.36 6.60 -15.01
N LEU A 32 -15.12 5.73 -14.00
CA LEU A 32 -16.16 4.88 -13.40
C LEU A 32 -17.31 5.71 -12.81
N MET A 33 -17.00 6.80 -12.12
CA MET A 33 -18.00 7.72 -11.57
C MET A 33 -18.88 8.32 -12.66
N ILE A 34 -18.27 8.80 -13.75
CA ILE A 34 -19.01 9.35 -14.89
C ILE A 34 -19.90 8.29 -15.52
N LEU A 35 -19.41 7.05 -15.69
CA LEU A 35 -20.22 5.95 -16.23
C LEU A 35 -21.43 5.62 -15.34
N ILE A 36 -21.24 5.51 -14.03
CA ILE A 36 -22.32 5.18 -13.09
C ILE A 36 -23.38 6.28 -13.05
N ILE A 37 -22.95 7.55 -13.00
CA ILE A 37 -23.87 8.70 -13.04
C ILE A 37 -24.61 8.73 -14.39
N SER A 38 -23.91 8.48 -15.49
CA SER A 38 -24.49 8.47 -16.83
C SER A 38 -25.51 7.35 -17.01
N ASP A 39 -25.22 6.12 -16.56
CA ASP A 39 -26.16 4.99 -16.67
C ASP A 39 -27.40 5.17 -15.78
N ASN A 40 -27.28 5.90 -14.68
CA ASN A 40 -28.40 6.24 -13.80
C ASN A 40 -29.31 7.34 -14.40
N ILE A 41 -28.77 8.23 -15.24
CA ILE A 41 -29.54 9.32 -15.88
C ILE A 41 -30.08 8.90 -17.25
N PHE A 42 -29.29 8.14 -18.01
CA PHE A 42 -29.60 7.71 -19.37
C PHE A 42 -29.53 6.18 -19.43
N THR A 43 -30.63 5.53 -19.78
CA THR A 43 -30.67 4.09 -20.05
C THR A 43 -29.87 3.79 -21.32
N MET A 44 -28.57 3.52 -21.17
CA MET A 44 -27.67 3.25 -22.29
C MET A 44 -27.95 1.88 -22.92
N ALA A 45 -27.76 1.78 -24.23
CA ALA A 45 -27.88 0.49 -24.93
C ALA A 45 -26.81 -0.50 -24.43
N SER A 46 -27.17 -1.79 -24.31
CA SER A 46 -26.31 -2.83 -23.72
C SER A 46 -24.94 -2.95 -24.40
N TRP A 47 -24.87 -2.71 -25.71
CA TRP A 47 -23.61 -2.74 -26.45
C TRP A 47 -22.64 -1.62 -26.03
N VAL A 48 -23.15 -0.41 -25.75
CA VAL A 48 -22.32 0.71 -25.28
C VAL A 48 -21.69 0.35 -23.93
N ARG A 49 -22.48 -0.22 -23.01
CA ARG A 49 -22.01 -0.67 -21.70
C ARG A 49 -20.89 -1.72 -21.82
N ILE A 50 -21.06 -2.70 -22.71
CA ILE A 50 -20.05 -3.73 -22.97
C ILE A 50 -18.76 -3.12 -23.53
N VAL A 51 -18.86 -2.23 -24.53
CA VAL A 51 -17.69 -1.57 -25.14
C VAL A 51 -16.95 -0.71 -24.11
N THR A 52 -17.67 0.08 -23.30
CA THR A 52 -17.05 0.88 -22.24
C THR A 52 -16.37 0.02 -21.17
N PHE A 53 -16.97 -1.12 -20.80
CA PHE A 53 -16.37 -2.04 -19.84
C PHE A 53 -15.09 -2.70 -20.39
N LEU A 54 -15.09 -3.11 -21.66
CA LEU A 54 -13.91 -3.66 -22.32
C LEU A 54 -12.77 -2.63 -22.42
N PHE A 55 -13.09 -1.39 -22.75
CA PHE A 55 -12.12 -0.30 -22.78
C PHE A 55 -11.52 -0.04 -21.39
N LEU A 56 -12.36 0.01 -20.35
CA LEU A 56 -11.92 0.14 -18.96
C LEU A 56 -11.01 -1.01 -18.55
N LEU A 57 -11.39 -2.26 -18.83
CA LEU A 57 -10.59 -3.45 -18.51
C LEU A 57 -9.22 -3.39 -19.20
N LEU A 58 -9.20 -3.00 -20.46
CA LEU A 58 -7.96 -2.83 -21.22
C LEU A 58 -7.07 -1.75 -20.59
N LEU A 59 -7.64 -0.60 -20.22
CA LEU A 59 -6.91 0.50 -19.57
C LEU A 59 -6.36 0.07 -18.20
N LEU A 60 -7.12 -0.69 -17.43
CA LEU A 60 -6.71 -1.22 -16.12
C LEU A 60 -5.53 -2.18 -16.22
N ILE A 61 -5.48 -3.03 -17.26
CA ILE A 61 -4.38 -3.98 -17.49
C ILE A 61 -3.17 -3.25 -18.11
N ALA A 62 -3.41 -2.37 -19.07
CA ALA A 62 -2.35 -1.68 -19.82
C ALA A 62 -1.56 -0.70 -18.93
N THR A 63 -2.19 -0.10 -17.92
CA THR A 63 -1.53 0.87 -17.03
C THR A 63 -0.37 0.26 -16.22
N PRO A 64 -0.57 -0.76 -15.35
CA PRO A 64 0.52 -1.36 -14.59
C PRO A 64 1.53 -2.08 -15.48
N LEU A 65 1.07 -2.73 -16.55
CA LEU A 65 1.96 -3.44 -17.49
C LEU A 65 2.84 -2.47 -18.30
N GLY A 66 2.26 -1.36 -18.76
CA GLY A 66 2.99 -0.31 -19.49
C GLY A 66 4.01 0.39 -18.61
N ILE A 67 3.68 0.63 -17.33
CA ILE A 67 4.62 1.24 -16.38
C ILE A 67 5.75 0.28 -16.02
N ALA A 68 5.46 -1.02 -15.82
CA ALA A 68 6.48 -2.04 -15.59
C ALA A 68 7.41 -2.21 -16.80
N PHE A 69 6.86 -2.26 -18.01
CA PHE A 69 7.63 -2.39 -19.23
C PHE A 69 8.51 -1.15 -19.49
N LYS A 70 7.97 0.05 -19.21
CA LYS A 70 8.75 1.28 -19.30
C LYS A 70 9.91 1.30 -18.29
N ALA A 71 9.66 0.91 -17.05
CA ALA A 71 10.71 0.80 -16.03
C ALA A 71 11.83 -0.17 -16.47
N GLN A 72 11.46 -1.36 -16.98
CA GLN A 72 12.42 -2.34 -17.51
C GLN A 72 13.25 -1.81 -18.68
N MET A 73 12.61 -1.07 -19.59
CA MET A 73 13.29 -0.50 -20.76
C MET A 73 14.25 0.63 -20.37
N ASP A 74 13.88 1.44 -19.37
CA ASP A 74 14.74 2.51 -18.84
C ASP A 74 15.96 1.92 -18.11
N ASP A 75 15.80 0.81 -17.37
CA ASP A 75 16.90 0.04 -16.77
C ASP A 75 17.84 -0.56 -17.82
N THR A 76 17.28 -1.15 -18.89
CA THR A 76 18.05 -1.73 -20.00
C THR A 76 18.89 -0.66 -20.70
N LYS A 77 18.32 0.53 -20.91
CA LYS A 77 19.04 1.68 -21.49
C LYS A 77 20.15 2.16 -20.57
N ARG A 78 19.91 2.30 -19.27
CA ARG A 78 20.95 2.68 -18.30
C ARG A 78 22.11 1.69 -18.29
N LEU A 79 21.82 0.40 -18.25
CA LEU A 79 22.83 -0.65 -18.29
C LEU A 79 23.68 -0.56 -19.56
N SER A 80 23.06 -0.35 -20.72
CA SER A 80 23.76 -0.18 -22.01
C SER A 80 24.68 1.06 -22.05
N LEU A 81 24.28 2.16 -21.39
CA LEU A 81 25.08 3.39 -21.28
C LEU A 81 26.29 3.20 -20.36
N THR A 82 26.13 2.48 -19.24
CA THR A 82 27.26 2.11 -18.36
C THR A 82 28.27 1.23 -19.10
N PHE A 83 27.81 0.20 -19.82
CA PHE A 83 28.69 -0.65 -20.64
C PHE A 83 29.39 0.13 -21.76
N SER A 84 28.72 1.12 -22.36
CA SER A 84 29.31 1.96 -23.41
C SER A 84 30.38 2.91 -22.85
N SER A 85 30.17 3.45 -21.64
CA SER A 85 31.14 4.31 -20.96
C SER A 85 32.38 3.54 -20.47
N GLU A 86 32.23 2.32 -19.97
CA GLU A 86 33.36 1.44 -19.64
C GLU A 86 34.17 1.07 -20.90
N ARG A 87 33.50 0.87 -22.04
CA ARG A 87 34.15 0.54 -23.31
C ARG A 87 34.90 1.72 -23.93
N SER A 88 34.43 2.95 -23.73
CA SER A 88 35.16 4.17 -24.12
C SER A 88 36.36 4.44 -23.21
N ASN A 89 36.30 4.10 -21.92
CA ASN A 89 37.37 4.35 -20.95
C ASN A 89 38.48 3.28 -20.98
N SER A 90 38.25 2.13 -21.61
CA SER A 90 39.21 1.02 -21.72
C SER A 90 40.15 1.11 -22.93
N SER A 91 40.13 2.23 -23.68
CA SER A 91 40.95 2.42 -24.89
C SER A 91 42.21 3.28 -24.70
N LEU A 92 42.57 3.69 -23.48
CA LEU A 92 43.84 4.38 -23.23
C LEU A 92 44.60 3.83 -22.02
N VAL A 93 45.78 3.29 -22.34
CA VAL A 93 46.91 2.89 -21.47
C VAL A 93 46.85 1.47 -20.89
N TYR A 94 47.49 0.56 -21.64
CA TYR A 94 48.04 -0.70 -21.16
C TYR A 94 49.36 -0.42 -20.44
N ASP A 95 49.46 -0.79 -19.16
CA ASP A 95 50.74 -0.97 -18.47
C ASP A 95 50.64 -2.23 -17.57
N PRO A 96 51.50 -3.26 -17.73
CA PRO A 96 51.34 -4.52 -17.02
C PRO A 96 52.27 -4.63 -15.79
N LYS A 97 51.74 -4.97 -14.60
CA LYS A 97 52.47 -5.70 -13.52
C LYS A 97 51.51 -6.17 -12.37
N PRO A 98 51.91 -7.17 -11.52
CA PRO A 98 51.08 -8.33 -11.13
C PRO A 98 50.54 -8.24 -9.67
N PRO A 99 49.79 -9.25 -9.18
CA PRO A 99 48.81 -9.10 -8.11
C PRO A 99 49.40 -9.24 -6.69
N ILE A 100 48.95 -8.39 -5.75
CA ILE A 100 49.16 -8.60 -4.32
C ILE A 100 47.81 -8.77 -3.62
N LEU A 101 47.66 -9.98 -3.12
CA LEU A 101 46.63 -10.52 -2.24
C LEU A 101 46.79 -9.97 -0.82
N ALA A 102 45.65 -9.79 -0.14
CA ALA A 102 45.46 -9.71 1.32
C ALA A 102 45.89 -8.43 2.07
N ALA A 103 44.88 -7.68 2.53
CA ALA A 103 44.91 -6.98 3.81
C ALA A 103 43.47 -6.88 4.36
N TYR A 104 43.07 -7.89 5.14
CA TYR A 104 41.96 -7.78 6.08
C TYR A 104 42.46 -6.94 7.27
N HIS A 105 41.74 -5.88 7.62
CA HIS A 105 41.93 -5.24 8.93
C HIS A 105 41.24 -6.11 10.00
N GLU A 106 42.06 -6.83 10.76
CA GLU A 106 41.67 -7.45 12.03
C GLU A 106 41.33 -6.39 13.08
N LEU A 107 40.18 -6.57 13.74
CA LEU A 107 39.83 -5.92 15.01
C LEU A 107 40.54 -6.65 16.17
N PRO A 108 41.13 -5.95 17.16
CA PRO A 108 41.71 -6.63 18.32
C PRO A 108 40.63 -6.98 19.37
N PRO A 109 40.79 -8.08 20.13
CA PRO A 109 39.85 -8.50 21.17
C PRO A 109 40.28 -8.06 22.59
N GLY A 110 39.28 -7.90 23.46
CA GLY A 110 39.38 -7.82 24.94
C GLY A 110 39.42 -6.39 25.50
N ASP A 111 38.87 -6.06 26.66
CA ASP A 111 38.08 -6.80 27.65
C ASP A 111 37.61 -5.77 28.71
N THR A 112 36.50 -6.07 29.39
CA THR A 112 36.08 -5.58 30.72
C THR A 112 35.41 -4.20 30.92
N CYS A 113 34.26 -4.27 31.61
CA CYS A 113 33.36 -3.24 32.10
C CYS A 113 33.99 -2.20 33.06
N LYS A 114 33.54 -0.93 32.99
CA LYS A 114 33.16 -0.10 34.16
C LYS A 114 32.12 0.98 33.80
N GLU A 115 31.19 1.11 34.72
CA GLU A 115 30.06 2.03 34.85
C GLU A 115 30.51 3.45 35.28
N ASN A 116 29.87 4.50 34.76
CA ASN A 116 29.33 5.65 35.51
C ASN A 116 28.75 6.75 34.59
N ASP A 117 27.66 7.33 35.09
CA ASP A 117 26.78 8.37 34.55
C ASP A 117 27.45 9.66 34.07
N HIS A 118 26.92 10.25 32.98
CA HIS A 118 26.32 11.59 33.05
C HIS A 118 25.49 11.92 31.79
N ASP A 119 24.30 12.43 32.07
CA ASP A 119 23.30 13.11 31.25
C ASP A 119 23.84 14.00 30.11
N SER A 120 23.35 13.76 28.90
CA SER A 120 23.11 14.81 27.91
C SER A 120 21.99 14.38 26.98
N THR A 121 20.81 14.92 27.26
CA THR A 121 19.63 14.92 26.39
C THR A 121 20.00 15.45 25.00
N SER A 122 19.92 14.61 23.98
CA SER A 122 19.86 15.04 22.59
C SER A 122 18.73 14.28 21.91
N ASP A 123 17.58 14.95 21.85
CA ASP A 123 16.42 14.62 21.03
C ASP A 123 16.85 14.26 19.61
N GLY A 124 16.32 13.12 19.16
CA GLY A 124 16.60 12.53 17.85
C GLY A 124 16.33 11.04 17.95
N ASP A 125 15.07 10.69 18.22
CA ASP A 125 14.58 9.33 18.38
C ASP A 125 14.90 8.52 17.11
N LEU A 126 16.09 7.90 17.12
CA LEU A 126 16.54 6.98 16.09
C LEU A 126 15.70 5.72 16.26
N GLN A 127 14.54 5.74 15.61
CA GLN A 127 13.52 4.70 15.57
C GLN A 127 14.16 3.32 15.43
N LYS A 128 14.36 2.66 16.57
CA LYS A 128 14.97 1.35 16.65
C LYS A 128 13.97 0.34 16.12
N ASP A 129 14.32 -0.35 15.04
CA ASP A 129 13.48 -1.40 14.47
C ASP A 129 13.11 -2.42 15.55
N MET A 130 11.81 -2.55 15.80
CA MET A 130 11.29 -3.39 16.85
C MET A 130 10.98 -4.77 16.30
N THR A 131 11.46 -5.81 16.99
CA THR A 131 11.08 -7.18 16.63
C THR A 131 9.59 -7.42 16.93
N LEU A 132 8.92 -8.29 16.15
CA LEU A 132 7.48 -8.57 16.30
C LEU A 132 7.10 -8.98 17.75
N GLN A 133 7.94 -9.79 18.39
CA GLN A 133 7.71 -10.22 19.78
C GLN A 133 7.72 -9.04 20.74
N GLN A 134 8.66 -8.10 20.55
CA GLN A 134 8.74 -6.89 21.34
C GLN A 134 7.54 -5.97 21.06
N ALA A 135 7.10 -5.87 19.80
CA ALA A 135 5.92 -5.08 19.41
C ALA A 135 4.65 -5.51 20.14
N ILE A 136 4.36 -6.81 20.20
CA ILE A 136 3.15 -7.35 20.87
C ILE A 136 3.14 -7.07 22.38
N CYS A 137 4.31 -6.91 23.00
CA CYS A 137 4.43 -6.54 24.42
C CYS A 137 4.18 -5.05 24.69
N THR A 138 4.03 -4.20 23.67
CA THR A 138 3.82 -2.77 23.85
C THR A 138 2.34 -2.39 23.99
N ILE A 139 2.06 -1.35 24.78
CA ILE A 139 0.71 -0.78 24.90
C ILE A 139 0.23 -0.19 23.56
N ASN A 140 1.14 0.43 22.80
CA ASN A 140 0.85 1.03 21.49
C ASN A 140 0.31 -0.01 20.50
N PHE A 141 0.85 -1.23 20.51
CA PHE A 141 0.33 -2.34 19.70
C PHE A 141 -1.13 -2.65 20.06
N TRP A 142 -1.45 -2.84 21.33
CA TRP A 142 -2.81 -3.19 21.75
C TRP A 142 -3.82 -2.08 21.50
N LEU A 143 -3.42 -0.81 21.71
CA LEU A 143 -4.26 0.34 21.36
C LEU A 143 -4.57 0.38 19.86
N LEU A 144 -3.55 0.21 19.01
CA LEU A 144 -3.74 0.18 17.56
C LEU A 144 -4.56 -1.04 17.14
N PHE A 145 -4.29 -2.21 17.69
CA PHE A 145 -4.99 -3.46 17.37
C PHE A 145 -6.48 -3.39 17.70
N ILE A 146 -6.83 -2.94 18.91
CA ILE A 146 -8.22 -2.80 19.34
C ILE A 146 -8.94 -1.76 18.47
N ALA A 147 -8.30 -0.61 18.23
CA ALA A 147 -8.84 0.39 17.32
C ALA A 147 -9.10 -0.26 15.94
N MET A 148 -8.09 -0.85 15.31
CA MET A 148 -8.26 -1.43 13.98
C MET A 148 -9.31 -2.53 13.90
N ILE A 149 -9.42 -3.41 14.90
CA ILE A 149 -10.49 -4.42 14.94
C ILE A 149 -11.87 -3.76 14.96
N CYS A 150 -12.05 -2.71 15.77
CA CYS A 150 -13.32 -1.97 15.81
C CYS A 150 -13.61 -1.33 14.45
N GLY A 151 -12.67 -0.57 13.89
CA GLY A 151 -12.86 0.12 12.62
C GLY A 151 -13.06 -0.83 11.42
N LEU A 152 -12.20 -1.84 11.29
CA LEU A 152 -12.28 -2.81 10.20
C LEU A 152 -13.48 -3.74 10.35
N GLY A 153 -13.75 -4.23 11.56
CA GLY A 153 -14.87 -5.13 11.82
C GLY A 153 -16.22 -4.45 11.57
N THR A 154 -16.42 -3.25 12.13
CA THR A 154 -17.65 -2.48 11.90
C THR A 154 -17.81 -2.07 10.43
N GLY A 155 -16.74 -1.61 9.78
CA GLY A 155 -16.78 -1.26 8.37
C GLY A 155 -17.11 -2.45 7.46
N MET A 156 -16.50 -3.61 7.70
CA MET A 156 -16.77 -4.85 6.97
C MET A 156 -18.23 -5.29 7.17
N ALA A 157 -18.73 -5.28 8.40
CA ALA A 157 -20.12 -5.63 8.69
C ALA A 157 -21.12 -4.71 7.95
N ALA A 158 -20.84 -3.41 7.88
CA ALA A 158 -21.68 -2.47 7.14
C ALA A 158 -21.66 -2.73 5.63
N ILE A 159 -20.49 -3.07 5.07
CA ILE A 159 -20.32 -3.35 3.64
C ILE A 159 -21.01 -4.65 3.25
N ASP A 160 -20.80 -5.72 4.00
CA ASP A 160 -21.34 -7.05 3.67
C ASP A 160 -22.87 -7.11 3.77
N ASN A 161 -23.46 -6.22 4.57
CA ASN A 161 -24.91 -6.17 4.78
C ASN A 161 -25.61 -5.03 4.01
N ILE A 162 -24.90 -4.15 3.31
CA ILE A 162 -25.50 -2.96 2.70
C ILE A 162 -26.65 -3.29 1.72
N SER A 163 -26.49 -4.37 0.94
CA SER A 163 -27.51 -4.80 -0.02
C SER A 163 -28.78 -5.31 0.66
N GLN A 164 -28.60 -6.01 1.79
CA GLN A 164 -29.71 -6.53 2.58
C GLN A 164 -30.46 -5.39 3.29
N VAL A 165 -29.71 -4.42 3.83
CA VAL A 165 -30.28 -3.20 4.44
C VAL A 165 -31.03 -2.36 3.39
N GLY A 166 -30.49 -2.23 2.17
CA GLY A 166 -31.19 -1.57 1.08
C GLY A 166 -32.50 -2.28 0.72
N GLY A 167 -32.47 -3.61 0.61
CA GLY A 167 -33.66 -4.41 0.32
C GLY A 167 -34.74 -4.31 1.40
N SER A 168 -34.37 -4.30 2.68
CA SER A 168 -35.33 -4.18 3.78
C SER A 168 -35.98 -2.79 3.88
N LEU A 169 -35.29 -1.75 3.41
CA LEU A 169 -35.80 -0.38 3.34
C LEU A 169 -36.59 -0.09 2.04
N GLY A 170 -36.80 -1.10 1.19
CA GLY A 170 -37.62 -1.00 -0.02
C GLY A 170 -36.88 -0.39 -1.22
N TYR A 171 -35.55 -0.31 -1.20
CA TYR A 171 -34.78 0.11 -2.37
C TYR A 171 -34.88 -0.93 -3.49
N THR A 172 -34.97 -0.46 -4.73
CA THR A 172 -34.96 -1.32 -5.90
C THR A 172 -33.57 -1.95 -6.12
N THR A 173 -33.51 -3.05 -6.87
CA THR A 173 -32.24 -3.71 -7.22
C THR A 173 -31.26 -2.76 -7.93
N ILE A 174 -31.77 -1.83 -8.74
CA ILE A 174 -30.97 -0.83 -9.45
C ILE A 174 -30.33 0.15 -8.45
N GLU A 175 -31.09 0.61 -7.46
CA GLU A 175 -30.56 1.52 -6.43
C GLU A 175 -29.57 0.81 -5.51
N ILE A 176 -29.83 -0.44 -5.13
CA ILE A 176 -28.90 -1.25 -4.32
C ILE A 176 -27.57 -1.44 -5.06
N ASN A 177 -27.61 -1.79 -6.35
CA ASN A 177 -26.40 -1.90 -7.17
C ASN A 177 -25.65 -0.57 -7.25
N SER A 178 -26.38 0.55 -7.35
CA SER A 178 -25.80 1.90 -7.36
C SER A 178 -25.13 2.23 -6.02
N LEU A 179 -25.74 1.85 -4.90
CA LEU A 179 -25.16 2.01 -3.55
C LEU A 179 -23.87 1.20 -3.39
N VAL A 180 -23.86 -0.07 -3.81
CA VAL A 180 -22.66 -0.91 -3.78
C VAL A 180 -21.54 -0.32 -4.64
N ALA A 181 -21.86 0.21 -5.82
CA ALA A 181 -20.88 0.86 -6.68
C ALA A 181 -20.32 2.15 -6.04
N LEU A 182 -21.18 2.99 -5.45
CA LEU A 182 -20.78 4.17 -4.70
C LEU A 182 -19.85 3.80 -3.53
N LEU A 183 -20.17 2.73 -2.79
CA LEU A 183 -19.35 2.22 -1.69
C LEU A 183 -17.93 1.90 -2.15
N CYS A 184 -17.79 1.16 -3.26
CA CYS A 184 -16.50 0.80 -3.85
C CYS A 184 -15.69 2.04 -4.25
N ILE A 185 -16.33 3.03 -4.86
CA ILE A 185 -15.67 4.27 -5.27
C ILE A 185 -15.17 5.06 -4.05
N TRP A 186 -16.04 5.28 -3.07
CA TRP A 186 -15.65 6.03 -1.87
C TRP A 186 -14.62 5.26 -1.05
N ASN A 187 -14.68 3.93 -1.04
CA ASN A 187 -13.62 3.10 -0.47
C ASN A 187 -12.26 3.32 -1.14
N PHE A 188 -12.25 3.33 -2.47
CA PHE A 188 -11.04 3.61 -3.21
C PHE A 188 -10.54 5.04 -2.95
N LEU A 189 -11.39 6.05 -3.07
CA LEU A 189 -11.02 7.45 -2.83
C LEU A 189 -10.49 7.66 -1.41
N GLY A 190 -11.12 7.02 -0.42
CA GLY A 190 -10.69 7.04 0.97
C GLY A 190 -9.24 6.61 1.14
N ARG A 191 -8.79 5.58 0.40
CA ARG A 191 -7.40 5.10 0.43
C ARG A 191 -6.40 6.16 -0.06
N PHE A 192 -6.74 6.86 -1.14
CA PHE A 192 -5.88 7.89 -1.73
C PHE A 192 -5.85 9.16 -0.88
N ILE A 193 -7.03 9.65 -0.51
CA ILE A 193 -7.17 10.89 0.26
C ILE A 193 -6.48 10.72 1.61
N SER A 194 -6.69 9.61 2.32
CA SER A 194 -6.10 9.45 3.65
C SER A 194 -4.58 9.33 3.61
N GLY A 195 -4.00 8.65 2.61
CA GLY A 195 -2.55 8.55 2.45
C GLY A 195 -1.94 9.94 2.24
N TYR A 196 -2.45 10.68 1.26
CA TYR A 196 -1.91 11.99 0.87
C TYR A 196 -2.15 13.07 1.95
N VAL A 197 -3.37 13.11 2.52
CA VAL A 197 -3.75 14.09 3.55
C VAL A 197 -2.98 13.84 4.85
N SER A 198 -2.81 12.57 5.26
CA SER A 198 -2.06 12.21 6.47
C SER A 198 -0.60 12.67 6.37
N ASP A 199 0.03 12.52 5.21
CA ASP A 199 1.40 12.99 4.97
C ASP A 199 1.54 14.52 5.00
N ILE A 200 0.60 15.24 4.36
CA ILE A 200 0.61 16.71 4.34
C ILE A 200 0.43 17.28 5.76
N PHE A 201 -0.53 16.74 6.51
CA PHE A 201 -0.81 17.24 7.86
C PHE A 201 0.29 16.88 8.86
N MET A 202 0.90 15.69 8.74
CA MET A 202 2.07 15.33 9.53
C MET A 202 3.20 16.35 9.28
N ARG A 203 3.47 16.67 8.01
CA ARG A 203 4.56 17.59 7.63
C ARG A 203 4.30 19.05 7.99
N SER A 204 3.04 19.48 8.01
CA SER A 204 2.67 20.88 8.23
C SER A 204 2.29 21.21 9.68
N ARG A 205 1.75 20.24 10.44
CA ARG A 205 1.20 20.50 11.79
C ARG A 205 1.73 19.57 12.87
N GLY A 206 2.59 18.59 12.56
CA GLY A 206 3.12 17.63 13.53
C GLY A 206 2.04 16.78 14.23
N LEU A 207 0.86 16.63 13.60
CA LEU A 207 -0.23 15.85 14.19
C LEU A 207 0.11 14.36 14.15
N ALA A 208 0.03 13.70 15.30
CA ALA A 208 0.27 12.26 15.41
C ALA A 208 -0.72 11.48 14.52
N ARG A 209 -0.21 10.60 13.66
CA ARG A 209 -1.05 9.77 12.75
C ARG A 209 -2.17 8.96 13.42
N PRO A 210 -2.04 8.49 14.67
CA PRO A 210 -3.16 7.88 15.39
C PRO A 210 -4.40 8.78 15.51
N LEU A 211 -4.27 10.11 15.51
CA LEU A 211 -5.42 11.03 15.45
C LEU A 211 -6.21 10.85 14.16
N PHE A 212 -5.56 10.57 13.03
CA PHE A 212 -6.27 10.31 11.77
C PHE A 212 -7.08 9.02 11.83
N ILE A 213 -6.58 7.97 12.51
CA ILE A 213 -7.38 6.76 12.78
C ILE A 213 -8.57 7.09 13.68
N ALA A 214 -8.37 7.87 14.74
CA ALA A 214 -9.47 8.23 15.63
C ALA A 214 -10.56 9.04 14.90
N ILE A 215 -10.16 10.01 14.06
CA ILE A 215 -11.07 10.82 13.25
C ILE A 215 -11.83 9.94 12.25
N THR A 216 -11.13 9.04 11.54
CA THR A 216 -11.77 8.18 10.55
C THR A 216 -12.70 7.17 11.21
N GLN A 217 -12.40 6.70 12.42
CA GLN A 217 -13.34 5.89 13.20
C GLN A 217 -14.56 6.66 13.68
N ALA A 218 -14.37 7.88 14.21
CA ALA A 218 -15.49 8.71 14.63
C ALA A 218 -16.42 8.98 13.43
N ALA A 219 -15.86 9.30 12.26
CA ALA A 219 -16.62 9.49 11.03
C ALA A 219 -17.28 8.19 10.55
N LEU A 220 -16.63 7.03 10.67
CA LEU A 220 -17.22 5.72 10.39
C LEU A 220 -18.43 5.45 11.29
N SER A 221 -18.33 5.75 12.59
CA SER A 221 -19.43 5.61 13.55
C SER A 221 -20.60 6.51 13.17
N VAL A 222 -20.35 7.78 12.80
CA VAL A 222 -21.38 8.67 12.27
C VAL A 222 -22.04 8.09 11.02
N GLY A 223 -21.26 7.48 10.12
CA GLY A 223 -21.79 6.82 8.91
C GLY A 223 -22.75 5.68 9.23
N ASN A 224 -22.40 4.85 10.21
CA ASN A 224 -23.28 3.77 10.67
C ASN A 224 -24.56 4.31 11.34
N ILE A 225 -24.46 5.39 12.14
CA ILE A 225 -25.63 6.06 12.74
C ILE A 225 -26.55 6.61 11.65
N VAL A 226 -25.99 7.22 10.60
CA VAL A 226 -26.76 7.72 9.45
C VAL A 226 -27.53 6.58 8.77
N ILE A 227 -26.87 5.44 8.51
CA ILE A 227 -27.53 4.25 7.95
C ILE A 227 -28.65 3.77 8.87
N ALA A 228 -28.42 3.75 10.19
CA ALA A 228 -29.42 3.32 11.17
C ALA A 228 -30.62 4.29 11.32
N SER A 229 -30.47 5.56 10.96
CA SER A 229 -31.47 6.61 11.22
C SER A 229 -32.72 6.57 10.33
N GLY A 230 -32.74 5.73 9.28
CA GLY A 230 -33.94 5.44 8.49
C GLY A 230 -34.60 6.61 7.71
N PHE A 231 -33.96 7.78 7.60
CA PHE A 231 -34.52 8.92 6.86
C PHE A 231 -34.36 8.74 5.33
N PRO A 232 -35.14 9.45 4.49
CA PRO A 232 -35.06 9.29 3.03
C PRO A 232 -33.64 9.53 2.50
N LYS A 233 -33.14 8.61 1.66
CA LYS A 233 -31.78 8.63 1.08
C LYS A 233 -30.63 8.54 2.09
N ASN A 234 -30.89 8.12 3.34
CA ASN A 234 -29.86 7.88 4.34
C ASN A 234 -28.77 6.89 3.89
N LEU A 235 -29.12 5.84 3.14
CA LEU A 235 -28.13 4.90 2.62
C LEU A 235 -27.13 5.58 1.71
N TYR A 236 -27.55 6.49 0.83
CA TYR A 236 -26.61 7.20 -0.04
C TYR A 236 -25.58 7.97 0.77
N VAL A 237 -26.01 8.75 1.77
CA VAL A 237 -25.10 9.52 2.63
C VAL A 237 -24.22 8.59 3.48
N GLY A 238 -24.83 7.56 4.06
CA GLY A 238 -24.16 6.58 4.91
C GLY A 238 -23.09 5.79 4.18
N THR A 239 -23.38 5.28 2.99
CA THR A 239 -22.46 4.54 2.12
C THR A 239 -21.26 5.39 1.71
N ILE A 240 -21.45 6.67 1.41
CA ILE A 240 -20.34 7.60 1.11
C ILE A 240 -19.40 7.69 2.31
N LEU A 241 -19.96 7.93 3.50
CA LEU A 241 -19.18 8.16 4.71
C LEU A 241 -18.47 6.87 5.16
N VAL A 242 -19.20 5.76 5.21
CA VAL A 242 -18.66 4.43 5.54
C VAL A 242 -17.60 4.00 4.53
N GLY A 243 -17.86 4.16 3.23
CA GLY A 243 -16.93 3.83 2.16
C GLY A 243 -15.60 4.57 2.32
N ALA A 244 -15.65 5.90 2.39
CA ALA A 244 -14.46 6.75 2.55
C ALA A 244 -13.67 6.43 3.83
N CYS A 245 -14.36 6.29 4.96
CA CYS A 245 -13.72 6.02 6.24
C CYS A 245 -13.13 4.62 6.32
N TYR A 246 -13.84 3.59 5.84
CA TYR A 246 -13.29 2.23 5.78
C TYR A 246 -12.13 2.13 4.79
N GLY A 247 -12.19 2.85 3.67
CA GLY A 247 -11.10 2.94 2.69
C GLY A 247 -9.80 3.45 3.30
N SER A 248 -9.91 4.47 4.16
CA SER A 248 -8.75 5.08 4.80
C SER A 248 -8.01 4.19 5.81
N GLN A 249 -8.66 3.16 6.35
CA GLN A 249 -8.14 2.35 7.45
C GLN A 249 -6.85 1.60 7.07
N TRP A 250 -6.81 0.98 5.87
CA TRP A 250 -5.67 0.16 5.45
C TRP A 250 -4.38 0.96 5.23
N PRO A 251 -4.37 2.05 4.44
CA PRO A 251 -3.16 2.85 4.26
C PRO A 251 -2.66 3.46 5.58
N LEU A 252 -3.58 3.98 6.40
CA LEU A 252 -3.22 4.54 7.71
C LEU A 252 -2.60 3.49 8.63
N LEU A 253 -3.15 2.27 8.65
CA LEU A 253 -2.60 1.16 9.41
C LEU A 253 -1.17 0.83 8.97
N THR A 254 -0.94 0.67 7.67
CA THR A 254 0.40 0.32 7.15
C THR A 254 1.42 1.40 7.47
N THR A 255 1.04 2.67 7.36
CA THR A 255 1.92 3.81 7.67
C THR A 255 2.23 3.88 9.16
N ILE A 256 1.23 3.74 10.03
CA ILE A 256 1.43 3.79 11.48
C ILE A 256 2.26 2.60 11.96
N ILE A 257 2.06 1.40 11.41
CA ILE A 257 2.89 0.24 11.73
C ILE A 257 4.36 0.53 11.38
N SER A 258 4.62 1.08 10.19
CA SER A 258 5.99 1.45 9.80
C SER A 258 6.62 2.52 10.68
N GLU A 259 5.81 3.46 11.20
CA GLU A 259 6.27 4.52 12.09
C GLU A 259 6.41 4.08 13.55
N ILE A 260 5.63 3.12 14.05
CA ILE A 260 5.74 2.69 15.45
C ILE A 260 6.80 1.60 15.62
N PHE A 261 6.92 0.71 14.64
CA PHE A 261 7.75 -0.49 14.77
C PHE A 261 9.01 -0.50 13.89
N GLY A 262 9.18 0.52 13.04
CA GLY A 262 10.29 0.60 12.10
C GLY A 262 10.02 -0.12 10.77
N VAL A 263 10.76 0.28 9.75
CA VAL A 263 10.55 -0.14 8.33
C VAL A 263 11.37 -1.35 7.93
N THR A 264 12.41 -1.70 8.70
CA THR A 264 13.45 -2.64 8.23
C THR A 264 12.90 -4.04 7.98
N HIS A 265 11.77 -4.39 8.59
CA HIS A 265 10.97 -5.55 8.20
C HIS A 265 9.46 -5.24 8.29
N LEU A 266 8.92 -4.51 7.31
CA LEU A 266 7.49 -4.60 6.91
C LEU A 266 7.08 -6.02 6.43
N GLY A 267 7.84 -7.06 6.83
CA GLY A 267 7.35 -8.31 7.41
C GLY A 267 6.47 -9.17 6.52
N SER A 268 5.28 -8.70 6.17
CA SER A 268 4.31 -9.41 5.37
C SER A 268 4.66 -9.49 3.88
N TYR A 269 5.29 -8.49 3.25
CA TYR A 269 5.60 -8.62 1.81
C TYR A 269 6.72 -9.65 1.58
N ILE A 270 7.75 -9.64 2.43
CA ILE A 270 8.85 -10.61 2.38
C ILE A 270 8.40 -11.99 2.89
N LEU A 271 7.58 -12.08 3.94
CA LEU A 271 7.02 -13.37 4.40
C LEU A 271 6.00 -13.92 3.42
N SER A 272 5.08 -13.14 2.86
CA SER A 272 4.15 -13.62 1.84
C SER A 272 4.89 -14.09 0.60
N VAL A 273 5.85 -13.33 0.06
CA VAL A 273 6.63 -13.79 -1.09
C VAL A 273 7.47 -15.02 -0.77
N ARG A 274 8.08 -15.12 0.43
CA ARG A 274 8.83 -16.32 0.84
C ARG A 274 7.93 -17.53 1.09
N VAL A 275 6.78 -17.35 1.72
CA VAL A 275 5.83 -18.43 2.03
C VAL A 275 5.15 -18.90 0.75
N PHE A 276 4.66 -18.00 -0.10
CA PHE A 276 4.11 -18.36 -1.40
C PHE A 276 5.17 -18.96 -2.32
N GLY A 277 6.39 -18.40 -2.36
CA GLY A 277 7.51 -18.97 -3.12
C GLY A 277 7.88 -20.38 -2.64
N TYR A 278 7.96 -20.59 -1.32
CA TYR A 278 8.22 -21.91 -0.75
C TYR A 278 7.12 -22.93 -1.08
N ILE A 279 5.85 -22.53 -0.98
CA ILE A 279 4.72 -23.41 -1.32
C ILE A 279 4.73 -23.73 -2.82
N TYR A 280 5.02 -22.76 -3.67
CA TYR A 280 5.11 -22.93 -5.12
C TYR A 280 6.26 -23.86 -5.51
N ASP A 281 7.45 -23.67 -4.94
CA ASP A 281 8.62 -24.51 -5.21
C ASP A 281 8.38 -25.96 -4.76
N LYS A 282 7.70 -26.14 -3.61
CA LYS A 282 7.32 -27.46 -3.11
C LYS A 282 6.28 -28.15 -4.00
N ALA A 283 5.32 -27.39 -4.54
CA ALA A 283 4.36 -27.91 -5.52
C ALA A 283 5.07 -28.32 -6.82
N ALA A 284 5.97 -27.48 -7.33
CA ALA A 284 6.75 -27.75 -8.55
C ALA A 284 7.65 -28.99 -8.41
N THR A 285 8.32 -29.17 -7.26
CA THR A 285 9.13 -30.39 -7.01
C THR A 285 8.28 -31.64 -6.83
N SER A 286 7.08 -31.54 -6.25
CA SER A 286 6.16 -32.67 -6.12
C SER A 286 5.58 -33.15 -7.46
N SER A 287 5.36 -32.25 -8.42
CA SER A 287 4.86 -32.59 -9.77
C SER A 287 5.92 -33.25 -10.65
N VAL A 288 7.20 -32.95 -10.44
CA VAL A 288 8.32 -33.61 -11.15
C VAL A 288 8.53 -35.05 -10.66
N CYS A 289 8.14 -35.36 -9.42
CA CYS A 289 8.32 -36.69 -8.82
C CYS A 289 7.22 -37.71 -9.18
N HIS A 290 6.13 -37.28 -9.83
CA HIS A 290 5.05 -38.16 -10.31
C HIS A 290 5.12 -38.47 -11.82
N LEU A 291 6.18 -38.03 -12.49
CA LEU A 291 6.40 -38.25 -13.93
C LEU A 291 7.60 -39.17 -14.24
N PHE A 292 8.09 -39.90 -13.23
CA PHE A 292 9.06 -40.99 -13.38
C PHE A 292 8.54 -42.27 -12.72
#